data_AF-A0A0G1MRJ9-F1
#
_entry.id   AF-A0A0G1MRJ9-F1
#
_cell.length_a   1.000
_cell.length_b   1.000
_cell.length_c   1.000
_cell.angle_alpha   90.00
_cell.angle_beta   90.00
_cell.angle_gamma   90.00
#
_symmetry.space_group_name_H-M   'P 1'
#
loop_
_entity.id
_entity.type
_entity.pdbx_description
1 polymer ?
#
loop_
_entity_poly.entity_id
_entity_poly.type
_entity_poly.pdbx_seq_one_letter_code
_entity_poly.pdbx_strand_id
1 'polypeptide(L)'
;MAESASPQKIKEEETSKKEVYSPSADEQVLIEKWKKRFTRAEEYLRPYRAKWLRMYKHYRAYQEKTNYAYQTRLMPPIAFQIVETVASRLATAKRKTRILPRDKKDTESKSIGAWNDLVGYDFDIIKLSKKLPKWVKSASTYGNGIGMLTWLTDESIDHDDPFLTICDLWDILPAPETEDLEEDCPWLIRRILKSKDKIEREEKARGENALYKNVNFLEAKQVEDWKKERYEVNTKKMGQIQSSESVETSNSVIKVTGEKYEPEKQIELWECYDFEEGKLITFGNREVLMRDDENPYKKVNHGRIFLNLADHEVNWELWGIGHIEPVETTIVEIADLRNQPKTLAFPKTILFSRPVQSGNSARWMMW
;
A
#
# COMPACT_ATOMS: atom_id res chain seq x y z
N MET A 1 72.17 -15.63 17.28
CA MET A 1 71.09 -14.67 17.50
C MET A 1 71.09 -13.69 16.34
N ALA A 2 70.17 -13.88 15.40
CA ALA A 2 69.62 -12.89 14.46
C ALA A 2 68.80 -13.68 13.43
N GLU A 3 67.51 -13.87 13.72
CA GLU A 3 66.55 -14.51 12.83
C GLU A 3 66.33 -13.62 11.60
N SER A 4 66.47 -14.24 10.43
CA SER A 4 66.16 -13.66 9.13
C SER A 4 64.66 -13.62 8.90
N ALA A 5 64.03 -12.46 9.16
CA ALA A 5 62.65 -12.22 8.80
C ALA A 5 62.52 -11.98 7.29
N SER A 6 61.79 -12.87 6.62
CA SER A 6 61.38 -12.75 5.22
C SER A 6 60.30 -11.68 5.08
N PRO A 7 60.31 -10.81 4.04
CA PRO A 7 59.18 -9.93 3.78
C PRO A 7 58.01 -10.74 3.23
N GLN A 8 56.96 -10.83 4.05
CA GLN A 8 55.68 -11.42 3.68
C GLN A 8 55.06 -10.64 2.52
N LYS A 9 54.79 -11.34 1.42
CA LYS A 9 53.86 -10.94 0.36
C LYS A 9 52.50 -10.65 1.00
N ILE A 10 52.17 -9.37 1.17
CA ILE A 10 50.80 -8.94 1.34
C ILE A 10 50.15 -9.10 -0.04
N LYS A 11 49.26 -10.08 -0.14
CA LYS A 11 48.33 -10.21 -1.27
C LYS A 11 47.46 -8.97 -1.25
N GLU A 12 47.68 -8.08 -2.22
CA GLU A 12 46.66 -7.12 -2.61
C GLU A 12 45.41 -7.91 -3.00
N GLU A 13 44.38 -7.80 -2.18
CA GLU A 13 43.04 -8.23 -2.55
C GLU A 13 42.66 -7.46 -3.81
N GLU A 14 42.54 -8.19 -4.92
CA GLU A 14 41.91 -7.71 -6.14
C GLU A 14 40.49 -7.25 -5.77
N THR A 15 40.36 -5.96 -5.51
CA THR A 15 39.08 -5.26 -5.52
C THR A 15 38.51 -5.47 -6.90
N SER A 16 37.56 -6.41 -7.01
CA SER A 16 36.77 -6.63 -8.21
C SER A 16 36.23 -5.27 -8.65
N LYS A 17 36.75 -4.73 -9.75
CA LYS A 17 36.26 -3.51 -10.36
C LYS A 17 34.79 -3.76 -10.71
N LYS A 18 33.89 -3.26 -9.87
CA LYS A 18 32.45 -3.29 -10.15
C LYS A 18 32.25 -2.48 -11.42
N GLU A 19 31.75 -3.12 -12.46
CA GLU A 19 31.41 -2.45 -13.70
C GLU A 19 30.31 -1.42 -13.40
N VAL A 20 30.65 -0.14 -13.56
CA VAL A 20 29.71 0.97 -13.37
C VAL A 20 28.85 1.06 -14.61
N TYR A 21 27.53 1.08 -14.44
CA TYR A 21 26.60 1.29 -15.56
C TYR A 21 26.89 2.65 -16.21
N SER A 22 27.30 2.62 -17.49
CA SER A 22 27.62 3.79 -18.28
C SER A 22 26.56 3.97 -19.38
N PRO A 23 25.49 4.73 -19.13
CA PRO A 23 24.40 4.91 -20.09
C PRO A 23 24.84 5.67 -21.34
N SER A 24 24.20 5.37 -22.48
CA SER A 24 24.38 6.14 -23.72
C SER A 24 23.86 7.57 -23.59
N ALA A 25 24.22 8.48 -24.51
CA ALA A 25 23.79 9.88 -24.43
C ALA A 25 22.25 10.02 -24.43
N ASP A 26 21.55 9.21 -25.24
CA ASP A 26 20.09 9.19 -25.30
C ASP A 26 19.47 8.63 -24.01
N GLU A 27 20.08 7.58 -23.45
CA GLU A 27 19.66 7.01 -22.16
C GLU A 27 19.85 8.01 -21.02
N GLN A 28 20.91 8.82 -21.04
CA GLN A 28 21.14 9.86 -20.03
C GLN A 28 20.03 10.91 -20.06
N VAL A 29 19.63 11.38 -21.24
CA VAL A 29 18.53 12.34 -21.39
C VAL A 29 17.22 11.74 -20.87
N LEU A 30 16.95 10.48 -21.19
CA LEU A 30 15.77 9.75 -20.71
C LEU A 30 15.78 9.61 -19.17
N ILE A 31 16.91 9.20 -18.59
CA ILE A 31 17.10 9.06 -17.14
C ILE A 31 16.89 10.41 -16.45
N GLU A 32 17.44 11.51 -16.98
CA GLU A 32 17.26 12.84 -16.41
C GLU A 32 15.79 13.32 -16.48
N LYS A 33 15.10 13.07 -17.60
CA LYS A 33 13.66 13.35 -17.75
C LYS A 33 12.86 12.64 -16.65
N TRP A 34 13.08 11.34 -16.47
CA TRP A 34 12.34 10.55 -15.49
C TRP A 34 12.76 10.84 -14.04
N LYS A 35 14.02 11.16 -13.76
CA LYS A 35 14.46 11.65 -12.45
C LYS A 35 13.67 12.86 -11.98
N LYS A 36 13.45 13.84 -12.87
CA LYS A 36 12.62 15.02 -12.57
C LYS A 36 11.16 14.61 -12.30
N ARG A 37 10.59 13.72 -13.13
CA ARG A 37 9.22 13.19 -12.94
C ARG A 37 9.07 12.42 -11.62
N PHE A 38 10.05 11.59 -11.23
CA PHE A 38 10.05 10.85 -9.96
C PHE A 38 9.98 11.79 -8.76
N THR A 39 10.88 12.78 -8.70
CA THR A 39 10.90 13.75 -7.59
C THR A 39 9.57 14.50 -7.49
N ARG A 40 9.07 14.97 -8.64
CA ARG A 40 7.81 15.71 -8.70
C ARG A 40 6.61 14.88 -8.25
N ALA A 41 6.51 13.63 -8.69
CA ALA A 41 5.42 12.74 -8.32
C ALA A 41 5.50 12.34 -6.82
N GLU A 42 6.71 12.15 -6.30
CA GLU A 42 6.94 11.82 -4.90
C GLU A 42 6.59 12.97 -3.96
N GLU A 43 6.93 14.20 -4.33
CA GLU A 43 6.54 15.41 -3.60
C GLU A 43 5.02 15.61 -3.58
N TYR A 44 4.38 15.43 -4.73
CA TYR A 44 2.92 15.49 -4.85
C TYR A 44 2.22 14.44 -3.99
N LEU A 45 2.71 13.19 -3.98
CA LEU A 45 2.04 12.09 -3.27
C LEU A 45 2.28 12.10 -1.75
N ARG A 46 3.33 12.75 -1.26
CA ARG A 46 3.69 12.80 0.16
C ARG A 46 2.51 13.20 1.09
N PRO A 47 1.77 14.31 0.86
CA PRO A 47 0.62 14.66 1.69
C PRO A 47 -0.51 13.61 1.62
N TYR A 48 -0.77 13.05 0.43
CA TYR A 48 -1.79 12.01 0.26
C TYR A 48 -1.44 10.71 0.99
N ARG A 49 -0.16 10.30 1.00
CA ARG A 49 0.27 9.14 1.80
C ARG A 49 0.04 9.34 3.29
N ALA A 50 0.31 10.54 3.81
CA ALA A 50 0.03 10.88 5.21
C ALA A 50 -1.48 10.82 5.50
N LYS A 51 -2.30 11.37 4.60
CA LYS A 51 -3.78 11.28 4.65
C LYS A 51 -4.25 9.81 4.65
N TRP A 52 -3.80 9.00 3.72
CA TRP A 52 -4.21 7.59 3.62
C TRP A 52 -3.77 6.76 4.82
N LEU A 53 -2.57 7.02 5.36
CA LEU A 53 -2.10 6.41 6.59
C LEU A 53 -2.98 6.78 7.78
N ARG A 54 -3.40 8.06 7.87
CA ARG A 54 -4.35 8.53 8.88
C ARG A 54 -5.69 7.80 8.77
N MET A 55 -6.24 7.69 7.56
CA MET A 55 -7.47 6.93 7.30
C MET A 55 -7.32 5.45 7.66
N TYR A 56 -6.17 4.84 7.36
CA TYR A 56 -5.88 3.46 7.74
C TYR A 56 -5.81 3.27 9.26
N LYS A 57 -5.21 4.23 9.99
CA LYS A 57 -5.18 4.23 11.46
C LYS A 57 -6.61 4.26 12.03
N HIS A 58 -7.48 5.11 11.50
CA HIS A 58 -8.90 5.13 11.90
C HIS A 58 -9.65 3.85 11.57
N TYR A 59 -9.44 3.29 10.37
CA TYR A 59 -10.00 1.99 9.98
C TYR A 59 -9.60 0.87 10.96
N ARG A 60 -8.36 0.89 11.47
CA ARG A 60 -7.84 -0.06 12.47
C ARG A 60 -8.17 0.34 13.92
N ALA A 61 -8.97 1.38 14.12
CA ALA A 61 -9.27 1.96 15.42
C ALA A 61 -8.00 2.22 16.24
N TYR A 62 -6.97 2.78 15.59
CA TYR A 62 -5.70 3.14 16.19
C TYR A 62 -5.69 4.64 16.52
N GLN A 63 -5.39 4.96 17.78
CA GLN A 63 -5.22 6.34 18.23
C GLN A 63 -3.73 6.61 18.46
N GLU A 64 -3.22 7.68 17.86
CA GLU A 64 -1.88 8.20 18.18
C GLU A 64 -1.86 8.79 19.59
N LYS A 65 -0.67 8.83 20.20
CA LYS A 65 -0.51 9.16 21.63
C LYS A 65 -1.06 10.56 21.93
N THR A 66 -2.20 10.60 22.59
CA THR A 66 -2.70 11.78 23.31
C THR A 66 -2.34 11.65 24.78
N ASN A 67 -1.93 12.77 25.39
CA ASN A 67 -1.53 12.88 26.80
C ASN A 67 -2.75 12.78 27.73
N TYR A 68 -3.48 11.66 27.70
CA TYR A 68 -4.44 11.36 28.77
C TYR A 68 -3.67 10.92 30.01
N ALA A 69 -4.03 11.51 31.16
CA ALA A 69 -3.44 11.18 32.45
C ALA A 69 -3.62 9.69 32.82
N TYR A 70 -4.59 9.01 32.21
CA TYR A 70 -4.90 7.61 32.47
C TYR A 70 -4.72 6.78 31.19
N GLN A 71 -4.13 5.58 31.33
CA GLN A 71 -3.74 4.69 30.24
C GLN A 71 -4.91 4.12 29.40
N THR A 72 -6.16 4.53 29.65
CA THR A 72 -7.31 4.08 28.88
C THR A 72 -7.36 4.78 27.52
N ARG A 73 -7.15 4.01 26.45
CA ARG A 73 -7.16 4.48 25.06
C ARG A 73 -8.16 3.67 24.25
N LEU A 74 -9.43 4.04 24.34
CA LEU A 74 -10.47 3.38 23.59
C LEU A 74 -10.82 4.21 22.35
N MET A 75 -10.58 3.62 21.19
CA MET A 75 -11.05 4.12 19.91
C MET A 75 -12.21 3.23 19.44
N PRO A 76 -13.41 3.77 19.22
CA PRO A 76 -14.52 2.98 18.72
C PRO A 76 -14.26 2.57 17.25
N PRO A 77 -14.53 1.31 16.86
CA PRO A 77 -14.25 0.82 15.50
C PRO A 77 -15.36 1.24 14.50
N ILE A 78 -15.72 2.53 14.49
CA ILE A 78 -16.80 3.07 13.63
C ILE A 78 -16.37 3.02 12.17
N ALA A 79 -15.15 3.48 11.86
CA ALA A 79 -14.60 3.45 10.49
C ALA A 79 -14.56 2.01 9.93
N PHE A 80 -14.15 1.03 10.75
CA PHE A 80 -14.17 -0.38 10.37
C PHE A 80 -15.58 -0.85 10.00
N GLN A 81 -16.58 -0.54 10.83
CA GLN A 81 -17.96 -0.92 10.58
C GLN A 81 -18.51 -0.31 9.28
N ILE A 82 -18.22 0.97 9.02
CA ILE A 82 -18.67 1.66 7.81
C ILE A 82 -18.07 0.98 6.57
N VAL A 83 -16.74 0.83 6.52
CA VAL A 83 -16.04 0.25 5.35
C VAL A 83 -16.48 -1.19 5.08
N GLU A 84 -16.55 -2.03 6.12
CA GLU A 84 -16.95 -3.43 5.95
C GLU A 84 -18.41 -3.57 5.51
N THR A 85 -19.29 -2.68 5.97
CA THR A 85 -20.70 -2.68 5.55
C THR A 85 -20.85 -2.26 4.09
N VAL A 86 -20.19 -1.18 3.68
CA VAL A 86 -20.23 -0.68 2.28
C VAL A 86 -19.63 -1.72 1.34
N ALA A 87 -18.46 -2.25 1.65
CA ALA A 87 -17.80 -3.27 0.84
C ALA A 87 -18.65 -4.53 0.70
N SER A 88 -19.28 -5.01 1.78
CA SER A 88 -20.12 -6.21 1.74
C SER A 88 -21.38 -5.99 0.90
N ARG A 89 -22.02 -4.82 1.00
CA ARG A 89 -23.22 -4.46 0.21
C ARG A 89 -22.89 -4.38 -1.28
N LEU A 90 -21.81 -3.69 -1.65
CA LEU A 90 -21.39 -3.55 -3.04
C LEU A 90 -20.90 -4.87 -3.64
N ALA A 91 -20.23 -5.71 -2.85
CA ALA A 91 -19.80 -7.03 -3.30
C ALA A 91 -20.97 -7.99 -3.56
N THR A 92 -22.03 -7.92 -2.76
CA THR A 92 -23.20 -8.81 -2.86
C THR A 92 -24.20 -8.37 -3.94
N ALA A 93 -24.13 -7.10 -4.35
CA ALA A 93 -24.99 -6.57 -5.40
C ALA A 93 -24.77 -7.35 -6.71
N LYS A 94 -25.80 -8.08 -7.16
CA LYS A 94 -25.76 -8.85 -8.41
C LYS A 94 -25.62 -7.88 -9.57
N ARG A 95 -24.42 -7.80 -10.15
CA ARG A 95 -24.15 -7.00 -11.33
C ARG A 95 -24.74 -7.69 -12.55
N LYS A 96 -25.59 -6.98 -13.27
CA LYS A 96 -26.02 -7.34 -14.62
C LYS A 96 -25.34 -6.35 -15.56
N THR A 97 -24.26 -6.78 -16.20
CA THR A 97 -23.73 -6.05 -17.34
C THR A 97 -24.72 -6.18 -18.48
N ARG A 98 -25.07 -5.06 -19.09
CA ARG A 98 -25.89 -5.04 -20.29
C ARG A 98 -25.27 -4.07 -21.27
N ILE A 99 -24.77 -4.60 -22.37
CA ILE A 99 -24.35 -3.81 -23.51
C ILE A 99 -25.62 -3.24 -24.15
N LEU A 100 -25.65 -1.92 -24.26
CA LEU A 100 -26.78 -1.20 -24.83
C LEU A 100 -26.59 -1.04 -26.34
N PRO A 101 -27.62 -1.34 -27.16
CA PRO A 101 -27.57 -1.06 -28.59
C PRO A 101 -27.47 0.44 -28.84
N ARG A 102 -26.69 0.85 -29.84
CA ARG A 102 -26.59 2.26 -30.25
C ARG A 102 -27.75 2.65 -31.18
N ASP A 103 -28.15 1.73 -32.06
CA ASP A 103 -29.24 1.95 -33.02
C ASP A 103 -30.44 1.02 -32.79
N LYS A 104 -31.62 1.47 -33.22
CA LYS A 104 -32.89 0.69 -33.12
C LYS A 104 -32.86 -0.63 -33.91
N LYS A 105 -31.95 -0.78 -34.87
CA LYS A 105 -31.79 -2.00 -35.67
C LYS A 105 -31.00 -3.09 -34.93
N ASP A 106 -30.21 -2.71 -33.92
CA ASP A 106 -29.32 -3.63 -33.22
C ASP A 106 -29.99 -4.30 -32.01
N THR A 107 -31.20 -3.87 -31.64
CA THR A 107 -31.92 -4.31 -30.43
C THR A 107 -32.11 -5.83 -30.33
N GLU A 108 -32.19 -6.54 -31.46
CA GLU A 108 -32.34 -8.00 -31.54
C GLU A 108 -31.11 -8.70 -32.12
N SER A 109 -29.99 -7.98 -32.25
CA SER A 109 -28.77 -8.56 -32.81
C SER A 109 -28.21 -9.65 -31.87
N LYS A 110 -28.04 -10.86 -32.41
CA LYS A 110 -27.38 -11.97 -31.71
C LYS A 110 -25.97 -11.60 -31.25
N SER A 111 -25.31 -10.66 -31.93
CA SER A 111 -23.99 -10.16 -31.57
C SER A 111 -24.00 -9.48 -30.19
N ILE A 112 -25.04 -8.73 -29.83
CA ILE A 112 -25.13 -8.09 -28.50
C ILE A 112 -25.24 -9.15 -27.40
N GLY A 113 -26.00 -10.21 -27.66
CA GLY A 113 -26.07 -11.38 -26.78
C GLY A 113 -24.70 -12.01 -26.58
N ALA A 114 -24.00 -12.32 -27.67
CA ALA A 114 -22.67 -12.90 -27.62
C ALA A 114 -21.64 -12.02 -26.90
N TRP A 115 -21.69 -10.69 -27.09
CA TRP A 115 -20.83 -9.76 -26.37
C TRP A 115 -21.15 -9.70 -24.86
N ASN A 116 -22.43 -9.77 -24.48
CA ASN A 116 -22.79 -9.85 -23.05
C ASN A 116 -22.25 -11.13 -22.41
N ASP A 117 -22.35 -12.26 -23.12
CA ASP A 117 -21.83 -13.54 -22.66
C ASP A 117 -20.30 -13.52 -22.55
N LEU A 118 -19.61 -12.90 -23.51
CA LEU A 118 -18.16 -12.72 -23.48
C LEU A 118 -17.70 -11.87 -22.28
N VAL A 119 -18.35 -10.72 -22.04
CA VAL A 119 -18.03 -9.88 -20.86
C VAL A 119 -18.30 -10.64 -19.55
N GLY A 120 -19.36 -11.46 -19.52
CA GLY A 120 -19.64 -12.35 -18.38
C GLY A 120 -18.51 -13.35 -18.15
N TYR A 121 -18.06 -14.01 -19.22
CA TYR A 121 -16.94 -14.94 -19.20
C TYR A 121 -15.63 -14.28 -18.73
N ASP A 122 -15.30 -13.10 -19.25
CA ASP A 122 -14.11 -12.34 -18.84
C ASP A 122 -14.14 -11.99 -17.35
N PHE A 123 -15.30 -11.58 -16.83
CA PHE A 123 -15.46 -11.28 -15.41
C PHE A 123 -15.27 -12.50 -14.50
N ASP A 124 -15.68 -13.68 -14.98
CA ASP A 124 -15.49 -14.93 -14.28
C ASP A 124 -14.01 -15.37 -14.30
N ILE A 125 -13.32 -15.28 -15.44
CA ILE A 125 -11.87 -15.54 -15.56
C ILE A 125 -11.07 -14.63 -14.64
N ILE A 126 -11.34 -13.32 -14.72
CA ILE A 126 -10.67 -12.31 -13.89
C ILE A 126 -10.91 -12.58 -12.39
N LYS A 127 -11.95 -13.37 -12.06
CA LYS A 127 -12.47 -13.60 -10.71
C LYS A 127 -12.87 -12.28 -10.06
N LEU A 128 -13.58 -11.45 -10.82
CA LEU A 128 -13.96 -10.11 -10.40
C LEU A 128 -14.77 -10.11 -9.10
N SER A 129 -15.58 -11.15 -8.84
CA SER A 129 -16.31 -11.33 -7.58
C SER A 129 -15.39 -11.43 -6.35
N LYS A 130 -14.20 -12.04 -6.49
CA LYS A 130 -13.21 -12.16 -5.41
C LYS A 130 -12.38 -10.89 -5.24
N LYS A 131 -12.12 -10.18 -6.34
CA LYS A 131 -11.27 -8.98 -6.36
C LYS A 131 -12.06 -7.71 -5.98
N LEU A 132 -13.32 -7.59 -6.40
CA LEU A 132 -14.14 -6.39 -6.16
C LEU A 132 -14.19 -5.96 -4.69
N PRO A 133 -14.40 -6.85 -3.69
CA PRO A 133 -14.43 -6.43 -2.29
C PRO A 133 -13.13 -5.72 -1.87
N LYS A 134 -11.97 -6.18 -2.36
CA LYS A 134 -10.68 -5.55 -2.09
C LYS A 134 -10.57 -4.19 -2.79
N TRP A 135 -11.09 -4.08 -4.01
CA TRP A 135 -11.09 -2.84 -4.79
C TRP A 135 -11.95 -1.76 -4.12
N VAL A 136 -13.18 -2.13 -3.75
CA VAL A 136 -14.12 -1.26 -3.03
C VAL A 136 -13.59 -0.87 -1.65
N LYS A 137 -13.02 -1.81 -0.88
CA LYS A 137 -12.40 -1.48 0.42
C LYS A 137 -11.30 -0.44 0.27
N SER A 138 -10.49 -0.54 -0.77
CA SER A 138 -9.47 0.47 -1.06
C SER A 138 -10.11 1.84 -1.29
N ALA A 139 -11.12 1.92 -2.16
CA ALA A 139 -11.85 3.16 -2.45
C ALA A 139 -12.49 3.75 -1.20
N SER A 140 -13.28 2.96 -0.45
CA SER A 140 -13.97 3.47 0.75
C SER A 140 -13.04 3.85 1.90
N THR A 141 -11.82 3.29 1.96
CA THR A 141 -10.83 3.64 3.00
C THR A 141 -9.99 4.85 2.61
N TYR A 142 -9.52 4.91 1.36
CA TYR A 142 -8.49 5.88 0.93
C TYR A 142 -9.01 6.95 -0.03
N GLY A 143 -10.24 6.81 -0.52
CA GLY A 143 -10.85 7.66 -1.55
C GLY A 143 -10.82 7.02 -2.93
N ASN A 144 -9.74 6.31 -3.27
CA ASN A 144 -9.60 5.65 -4.57
C ASN A 144 -9.21 4.18 -4.42
N GLY A 145 -9.57 3.40 -5.42
CA GLY A 145 -9.01 2.08 -5.67
C GLY A 145 -8.52 2.02 -7.11
N ILE A 146 -7.25 1.65 -7.32
CA ILE A 146 -6.69 1.55 -8.68
C ILE A 146 -6.61 0.08 -9.08
N GLY A 147 -7.27 -0.27 -10.18
CA GLY A 147 -7.15 -1.56 -10.85
C GLY A 147 -6.23 -1.44 -12.06
N MET A 148 -5.45 -2.47 -12.36
CA MET A 148 -4.68 -2.58 -13.59
C MET A 148 -5.16 -3.81 -14.36
N LEU A 149 -5.71 -3.59 -15.56
CA LEU A 149 -6.23 -4.65 -16.42
C LEU A 149 -5.22 -5.00 -17.50
N THR A 150 -4.62 -6.18 -17.39
CA THR A 150 -3.60 -6.70 -18.31
C THR A 150 -4.08 -7.99 -18.98
N TRP A 151 -3.39 -8.44 -20.00
CA TRP A 151 -3.64 -9.75 -20.63
C TRP A 151 -2.53 -10.72 -20.24
N LEU A 152 -2.90 -11.93 -19.85
CA LEU A 152 -1.95 -13.02 -19.62
C LEU A 152 -1.62 -13.65 -20.97
N THR A 153 -0.42 -13.40 -21.44
CA THR A 153 0.16 -14.05 -22.63
C THR A 153 1.04 -15.18 -22.13
N ASP A 154 0.44 -16.28 -21.71
CA ASP A 154 1.19 -17.49 -21.38
C ASP A 154 1.31 -18.32 -22.67
N GLU A 155 2.50 -18.38 -23.27
CA GLU A 155 2.74 -19.15 -24.50
C GLU A 155 2.39 -20.64 -24.35
N SER A 156 2.25 -21.14 -23.11
CA SER A 156 1.87 -22.52 -22.81
C SER A 156 0.36 -22.78 -22.76
N ILE A 157 -0.46 -21.72 -22.77
CA ILE A 157 -1.93 -21.79 -22.71
C ILE A 157 -2.46 -21.10 -23.98
N ASP A 158 -3.17 -21.82 -24.83
CA ASP A 158 -3.81 -21.34 -26.08
C ASP A 158 -4.88 -20.22 -25.87
N HIS A 159 -4.97 -19.64 -24.68
CA HIS A 159 -6.01 -18.67 -24.30
C HIS A 159 -5.38 -17.38 -23.75
N ASP A 160 -5.63 -16.29 -24.46
CA ASP A 160 -5.39 -14.91 -24.00
C ASP A 160 -6.47 -14.55 -22.96
N ASP A 161 -6.13 -14.71 -21.68
CA ASP A 161 -7.07 -14.44 -20.59
C ASP A 161 -6.86 -13.03 -19.98
N PRO A 162 -7.92 -12.24 -19.76
CA PRO A 162 -7.80 -10.96 -19.10
C PRO A 162 -7.51 -11.12 -17.60
N PHE A 163 -6.68 -10.23 -17.07
CA PHE A 163 -6.21 -10.29 -15.69
C PHE A 163 -6.23 -8.92 -15.01
N LEU A 164 -7.07 -8.79 -13.97
CA LEU A 164 -7.11 -7.60 -13.12
C LEU A 164 -6.17 -7.71 -11.91
N THR A 165 -5.26 -6.77 -11.75
CA THR A 165 -4.47 -6.59 -10.53
C THR A 165 -4.95 -5.36 -9.78
N ILE A 166 -5.33 -5.51 -8.51
CA ILE A 166 -5.64 -4.34 -7.67
C ILE A 166 -4.31 -3.81 -7.14
N CYS A 167 -3.98 -2.60 -7.58
CA CYS A 167 -2.77 -1.89 -7.23
C CYS A 167 -2.90 -1.22 -5.87
N ASP A 168 -1.78 -1.12 -5.15
CA ASP A 168 -1.69 -0.40 -3.90
C ASP A 168 -1.45 1.09 -4.21
N LEU A 169 -2.25 2.00 -3.67
CA LEU A 169 -2.19 3.43 -4.02
C LEU A 169 -0.84 4.06 -3.72
N TRP A 170 -0.13 3.55 -2.70
CA TRP A 170 1.19 4.04 -2.30
C TRP A 170 2.25 3.83 -3.37
N ASP A 171 2.07 2.82 -4.21
CA ASP A 171 3.00 2.42 -5.27
C ASP A 171 2.63 3.03 -6.62
N ILE A 172 1.52 3.75 -6.73
CA ILE A 172 1.08 4.40 -7.96
C ILE A 172 1.33 5.89 -7.85
N LEU A 173 2.17 6.41 -8.73
CA LEU A 173 2.54 7.81 -8.80
C LEU A 173 2.13 8.36 -10.18
N PRO A 174 0.91 8.92 -10.28
CA PRO A 174 0.46 9.60 -11.49
C PRO A 174 1.14 10.97 -11.64
N ALA A 175 1.02 11.58 -12.83
CA ALA A 175 1.42 12.96 -13.01
C ALA A 175 0.58 13.90 -12.13
N PRO A 176 1.18 14.91 -11.46
CA PRO A 176 0.45 15.79 -10.54
C PRO A 176 -0.70 16.59 -11.16
N GLU A 177 -0.66 16.85 -12.47
CA GLU A 177 -1.71 17.58 -13.18
C GLU A 177 -2.92 16.71 -13.57
N THR A 178 -2.90 15.43 -13.23
CA THR A 178 -3.97 14.50 -13.63
C THR A 178 -5.22 14.78 -12.81
N GLU A 179 -6.35 14.98 -13.49
CA GLU A 179 -7.69 14.96 -12.89
C GLU A 179 -8.34 13.60 -13.13
N ASP A 180 -8.37 13.14 -14.38
CA ASP A 180 -8.82 11.80 -14.75
C ASP A 180 -7.64 10.90 -15.13
N LEU A 181 -7.53 9.77 -14.44
CA LEU A 181 -6.51 8.76 -14.71
C LEU A 181 -6.69 8.12 -16.09
N GLU A 182 -7.94 7.96 -16.52
CA GLU A 182 -8.33 7.23 -17.73
C GLU A 182 -8.26 8.10 -18.98
N GLU A 183 -8.37 9.43 -18.87
CA GLU A 183 -8.38 10.32 -20.03
C GLU A 183 -7.20 11.30 -20.07
N ASP A 184 -6.86 11.93 -18.94
CA ASP A 184 -5.97 13.10 -18.92
C ASP A 184 -4.55 12.83 -18.40
N CYS A 185 -4.31 11.64 -17.84
CA CYS A 185 -2.98 11.27 -17.35
C CYS A 185 -1.93 11.19 -18.50
N PRO A 186 -0.86 12.01 -18.49
CA PRO A 186 0.19 11.95 -19.52
C PRO A 186 1.18 10.81 -19.27
N TRP A 187 1.47 10.53 -18.00
CA TRP A 187 2.36 9.45 -17.59
C TRP A 187 2.00 8.95 -16.20
N LEU A 188 2.24 7.66 -15.97
CA LEU A 188 2.05 7.01 -14.68
C LEU A 188 3.26 6.16 -14.33
N ILE A 189 3.65 6.24 -13.06
CA ILE A 189 4.76 5.47 -12.51
C ILE A 189 4.22 4.47 -11.51
N ARG A 190 4.59 3.20 -11.67
CA ARG A 190 4.28 2.13 -10.74
C ARG A 190 5.56 1.59 -10.11
N ARG A 191 5.63 1.66 -8.79
CA ARG A 191 6.74 1.12 -7.99
C ARG A 191 6.49 -0.36 -7.68
N ILE A 192 7.50 -1.18 -7.87
CA ILE A 192 7.47 -2.60 -7.53
C ILE A 192 8.76 -2.95 -6.78
N LEU A 193 8.61 -3.56 -5.61
CA LEU A 193 9.73 -4.07 -4.83
C LEU A 193 9.91 -5.56 -5.11
N LYS A 194 11.09 -5.97 -5.60
CA LYS A 194 11.44 -7.38 -5.83
C LYS A 194 12.85 -7.67 -5.32
N SER A 195 13.07 -8.92 -4.91
CA SER A 195 14.44 -9.40 -4.66
C SER A 195 15.14 -9.69 -5.98
N LYS A 196 16.48 -9.58 -5.99
CA LYS A 196 17.30 -9.85 -7.17
C LYS A 196 17.08 -11.28 -7.69
N ASP A 197 17.09 -12.26 -6.78
CA ASP A 197 16.84 -13.67 -7.10
C ASP A 197 15.51 -13.89 -7.82
N LYS A 198 14.47 -13.15 -7.44
CA LYS A 198 13.15 -13.28 -8.07
C LYS A 198 13.17 -12.75 -9.51
N ILE A 199 13.83 -11.61 -9.73
CA ILE A 199 13.99 -11.05 -11.07
C ILE A 199 14.79 -12.03 -11.95
N GLU A 200 15.90 -12.56 -11.45
CA GLU A 200 16.71 -13.53 -12.21
C GLU A 200 15.97 -14.84 -12.50
N ARG A 201 15.11 -15.31 -11.57
CA ARG A 201 14.25 -16.48 -11.83
C ARG A 201 13.18 -16.21 -12.88
N GLU A 202 12.54 -15.04 -12.82
CA GLU A 202 11.54 -14.63 -13.81
C GLU A 202 12.17 -14.48 -15.21
N GLU A 203 13.36 -13.89 -15.31
CA GLU A 203 14.09 -13.80 -16.59
C GLU A 203 14.55 -15.17 -17.09
N LYS A 204 15.04 -16.06 -16.21
CA LYS A 204 15.39 -17.44 -16.60
C LYS A 204 14.18 -18.23 -17.08
N ALA A 205 13.00 -18.01 -16.48
CA ALA A 205 11.76 -18.65 -16.91
C ALA A 205 11.30 -18.18 -18.31
N ARG A 206 11.65 -16.95 -18.69
CA ARG A 206 11.35 -16.38 -20.02
C ARG A 206 12.30 -16.83 -21.12
N GLY A 207 13.43 -17.44 -20.77
CA GLY A 207 14.38 -18.00 -21.73
C GLY A 207 14.96 -16.94 -22.68
N GLU A 208 14.69 -17.08 -23.98
CA GLU A 208 15.20 -16.20 -25.03
C GLU A 208 14.48 -14.83 -25.10
N ASN A 209 13.26 -14.73 -24.56
CA ASN A 209 12.48 -13.49 -24.50
C ASN A 209 12.81 -12.68 -23.24
N ALA A 210 14.09 -12.36 -23.03
CA ALA A 210 14.53 -11.55 -21.90
C ALA A 210 13.88 -10.16 -21.95
N LEU A 211 13.17 -9.79 -20.87
CA LEU A 211 12.42 -8.53 -20.79
C LEU A 211 13.30 -7.39 -20.27
N TYR A 212 14.21 -7.71 -19.35
CA TYR A 212 15.04 -6.71 -18.69
C TYR A 212 16.48 -6.77 -19.17
N LYS A 213 16.94 -5.65 -19.74
CA LYS A 213 18.34 -5.36 -20.00
C LYS A 213 19.02 -4.94 -18.69
N ASN A 214 20.34 -5.05 -18.61
CA ASN A 214 21.15 -4.44 -17.55
C ASN A 214 20.89 -4.93 -16.11
N VAL A 215 20.28 -6.12 -15.92
CA VAL A 215 20.01 -6.71 -14.59
C VAL A 215 21.29 -6.90 -13.76
N ASN A 216 22.43 -7.14 -14.43
CA ASN A 216 23.73 -7.36 -13.78
C ASN A 216 24.22 -6.15 -12.97
N PHE A 217 23.85 -4.93 -13.40
CA PHE A 217 24.25 -3.69 -12.74
C PHE A 217 23.38 -3.34 -11.52
N LEU A 218 22.34 -4.14 -11.24
CA LEU A 218 21.46 -3.89 -10.10
C LEU A 218 22.09 -4.41 -8.82
N GLU A 219 22.34 -3.48 -7.90
CA GLU A 219 22.68 -3.77 -6.52
C GLU A 219 21.43 -3.70 -5.65
N ALA A 220 21.24 -4.71 -4.81
CA ALA A 220 20.18 -4.69 -3.82
C ALA A 220 20.52 -3.63 -2.76
N LYS A 221 19.72 -2.55 -2.71
CA LYS A 221 19.89 -1.45 -1.77
C LYS A 221 18.90 -1.62 -0.61
N GLN A 222 19.21 -1.03 0.54
CA GLN A 222 18.21 -0.88 1.60
C GLN A 222 17.27 0.24 1.19
N VAL A 223 16.04 -0.12 0.87
CA VAL A 223 15.04 0.77 0.31
C VAL A 223 14.06 1.21 1.39
N GLU A 224 13.68 2.49 1.37
CA GLU A 224 12.63 2.99 2.27
C GLU A 224 11.26 2.44 1.87
N ASP A 225 10.70 1.58 2.71
CA ASP A 225 9.35 1.07 2.51
C ASP A 225 8.31 2.06 3.06
N TRP A 226 7.60 2.73 2.15
CA TRP A 226 6.53 3.68 2.49
C TRP A 226 5.34 3.03 3.22
N LYS A 227 5.26 1.70 3.20
CA LYS A 227 4.16 0.92 3.81
C LYS A 227 4.54 0.39 5.18
N LYS A 228 5.77 0.63 5.66
CA LYS A 228 6.26 0.14 6.95
C LYS A 228 5.30 0.46 8.10
N GLU A 229 4.88 1.71 8.23
CA GLU A 229 3.93 2.12 9.26
C GLU A 229 2.57 1.41 9.15
N ARG A 230 2.12 1.12 7.93
CA ARG A 230 0.89 0.37 7.69
C ARG A 230 1.00 -1.06 8.22
N TYR A 231 2.14 -1.71 8.03
CA TYR A 231 2.41 -3.05 8.55
C TYR A 231 2.50 -3.06 10.08
N GLU A 232 3.16 -2.07 10.67
CA GLU A 232 3.24 -1.90 12.12
C GLU A 232 1.87 -1.67 12.78
N VAL A 233 0.96 -0.97 12.10
CA VAL A 233 -0.43 -0.82 12.57
C VAL A 233 -1.21 -2.13 12.39
N ASN A 234 -0.91 -2.93 11.36
CA ASN A 234 -1.60 -4.19 11.11
C ASN A 234 -1.29 -5.27 12.16
N THR A 235 -0.06 -5.34 12.66
CA THR A 235 0.35 -6.28 13.71
C THR A 235 -0.29 -5.98 15.07
N LYS A 236 -0.75 -4.75 15.28
CA LYS A 236 -1.45 -4.34 16.51
C LYS A 236 -2.90 -4.82 16.50
N LYS A 237 -3.36 -5.28 17.67
CA LYS A 237 -4.75 -5.68 17.88
C LYS A 237 -5.67 -4.45 17.89
N MET A 238 -6.75 -4.52 17.12
CA MET A 238 -7.74 -3.44 17.01
C MET A 238 -8.32 -3.09 18.39
N GLY A 239 -8.30 -1.81 18.76
CA GLY A 239 -8.85 -1.31 20.02
C GLY A 239 -8.07 -1.65 21.30
N GLN A 240 -6.89 -2.28 21.22
CA GLN A 240 -6.02 -2.50 22.38
C GLN A 240 -4.63 -1.89 22.13
N ILE A 241 -4.32 -0.82 22.86
CA ILE A 241 -2.95 -0.34 23.05
C ILE A 241 -2.59 -0.59 24.52
N GLN A 242 -1.71 -1.55 24.79
CA GLN A 242 -0.84 -1.48 25.95
C GLN A 242 0.14 -0.32 25.74
N SER A 243 0.31 0.51 26.76
CA SER A 243 1.30 1.59 26.77
C SER A 243 2.67 1.03 26.40
N SER A 244 3.31 1.65 25.41
CA SER A 244 4.73 1.41 25.09
C SER A 244 5.62 2.10 26.15
N GLU A 245 5.34 1.85 27.43
CA GLU A 245 6.07 2.36 28.60
C GLU A 245 6.22 1.29 29.69
N SER A 246 6.04 0.01 29.37
CA SER A 246 6.62 -1.07 30.18
C SER A 246 7.99 -1.44 29.63
N VAL A 247 9.00 -0.69 30.02
CA VAL A 247 10.35 -1.24 30.14
C VAL A 247 10.25 -2.37 31.17
N GLU A 248 10.59 -3.59 30.71
CA GLU A 248 10.93 -4.77 31.51
C GLU A 248 9.92 -5.20 32.58
N THR A 249 9.18 -6.27 32.29
CA THR A 249 9.29 -7.59 32.96
C THR A 249 8.03 -8.40 32.61
N SER A 250 8.13 -9.38 31.71
CA SER A 250 7.44 -10.67 31.87
C SER A 250 7.76 -11.60 30.71
N ASN A 251 8.52 -12.63 31.04
CA ASN A 251 8.65 -13.87 30.28
C ASN A 251 7.28 -14.55 30.13
N SER A 252 6.48 -14.11 29.17
CA SER A 252 5.42 -14.94 28.58
C SER A 252 5.65 -15.02 27.08
N VAL A 253 6.59 -15.90 26.75
CA VAL A 253 6.91 -16.32 25.40
C VAL A 253 5.68 -17.02 24.82
N ILE A 254 4.84 -16.26 24.11
CA ILE A 254 4.06 -16.83 23.00
C ILE A 254 5.03 -16.82 21.81
N LYS A 255 5.61 -17.99 21.50
CA LYS A 255 6.38 -18.24 20.27
C LYS A 255 5.45 -18.07 19.06
N VAL A 256 5.26 -16.84 18.61
CA VAL A 256 5.11 -16.56 17.18
C VAL A 256 6.48 -16.07 16.75
N THR A 257 7.11 -16.81 15.85
CA THR A 257 8.43 -16.57 15.25
C THR A 257 8.69 -15.09 14.98
N GLY A 258 9.30 -14.42 15.96
CA GLY A 258 9.77 -13.05 15.87
C GLY A 258 11.20 -13.06 15.34
N GLU A 259 11.35 -13.34 14.06
CA GLU A 259 12.51 -12.82 13.35
C GLU A 259 12.34 -11.30 13.33
N LYS A 260 13.32 -10.58 13.90
CA LYS A 260 13.41 -9.14 13.70
C LYS A 260 13.37 -8.92 12.19
N TYR A 261 12.41 -8.14 11.71
CA TYR A 261 12.31 -7.76 10.31
C TYR A 261 13.52 -6.89 9.97
N GLU A 262 14.64 -7.51 9.61
CA GLU A 262 15.71 -6.82 8.93
C GLU A 262 15.17 -6.47 7.54
N PRO A 263 15.23 -5.19 7.13
CA PRO A 263 14.78 -4.81 5.80
C PRO A 263 15.66 -5.56 4.81
N GLU A 264 15.10 -6.60 4.19
CA GLU A 264 15.77 -7.35 3.14
C GLU A 264 16.23 -6.36 2.08
N LYS A 265 17.47 -6.50 1.61
CA LYS A 265 17.96 -5.70 0.49
C LYS A 265 17.10 -6.06 -0.72
N GLN A 266 16.38 -5.07 -1.24
CA GLN A 266 15.47 -5.23 -2.36
C GLN A 266 15.88 -4.29 -3.50
N ILE A 267 15.42 -4.61 -4.71
CA ILE A 267 15.58 -3.77 -5.88
C ILE A 267 14.25 -3.06 -6.11
N GLU A 268 14.32 -1.74 -6.29
CA GLU A 268 13.17 -0.99 -6.76
C GLU A 268 13.08 -1.06 -8.28
N LEU A 269 11.96 -1.58 -8.77
CA LEU A 269 11.59 -1.47 -10.17
C LEU A 269 10.53 -0.38 -10.31
N TRP A 270 10.77 0.53 -11.25
CA TRP A 270 9.89 1.64 -11.55
C TRP A 270 9.38 1.46 -12.98
N GLU A 271 8.17 0.90 -13.11
CA GLU A 271 7.46 0.80 -14.39
C GLU A 271 6.85 2.16 -14.72
N CYS A 272 7.37 2.80 -15.76
CA CYS A 272 7.01 4.13 -16.22
C CYS A 272 6.20 3.99 -17.51
N TYR A 273 4.90 4.22 -17.41
CA TYR A 273 3.98 4.24 -18.54
C TYR A 273 3.94 5.66 -19.09
N ASP A 274 4.50 5.87 -20.29
CA ASP A 274 4.41 7.14 -21.01
C ASP A 274 3.28 7.03 -22.03
N PHE A 275 2.13 7.65 -21.72
CA PHE A 275 0.95 7.58 -22.60
C PHE A 275 1.06 8.54 -23.79
N GLU A 276 1.85 9.62 -23.67
CA GLU A 276 2.11 10.58 -24.74
C GLU A 276 2.98 9.95 -25.84
N GLU A 277 4.07 9.28 -25.44
CA GLU A 277 4.98 8.60 -26.39
C GLU A 277 4.55 7.16 -26.70
N GLY A 278 3.60 6.61 -25.94
CA GLY A 278 3.13 5.23 -26.07
C GLY A 278 4.20 4.20 -25.72
N LYS A 279 5.06 4.51 -24.73
CA LYS A 279 6.21 3.69 -24.32
C LYS A 279 6.03 3.13 -22.92
N LEU A 280 6.65 1.97 -22.68
CA LEU A 280 6.79 1.37 -21.35
C LEU A 280 8.27 1.25 -21.02
N ILE A 281 8.68 2.04 -20.03
CA ILE A 281 10.07 2.16 -19.61
C ILE A 281 10.19 1.56 -18.21
N THR A 282 11.26 0.81 -17.92
CA THR A 282 11.50 0.30 -16.56
C THR A 282 12.87 0.73 -16.06
N PHE A 283 12.90 1.37 -14.89
CA PHE A 283 14.14 1.72 -14.21
C PHE A 283 14.36 0.86 -12.97
N GLY A 284 15.59 0.39 -12.79
CA GLY A 284 16.06 -0.22 -11.56
C GLY A 284 16.74 0.82 -10.66
N ASN A 285 16.32 0.89 -9.40
CA ASN A 285 16.85 1.80 -8.37
C ASN A 285 16.93 3.28 -8.84
N ARG A 286 16.03 3.72 -9.73
CA ARG A 286 15.99 5.07 -10.35
C ARG A 286 17.24 5.46 -11.16
N GLU A 287 18.13 4.51 -11.44
CA GLU A 287 19.46 4.78 -12.03
C GLU A 287 19.71 3.94 -13.29
N VAL A 288 19.34 2.65 -13.27
CA VAL A 288 19.65 1.71 -14.34
C VAL A 288 18.44 1.57 -15.25
N LEU A 289 18.59 1.87 -16.54
CA LEU A 289 17.55 1.59 -17.53
C LEU A 289 17.52 0.09 -17.81
N MET A 290 16.40 -0.55 -17.50
CA MET A 290 16.19 -1.98 -17.69
C MET A 290 15.32 -2.29 -18.90
N ARG A 291 14.41 -1.39 -19.26
CA ARG A 291 13.50 -1.59 -20.39
C ARG A 291 13.15 -0.25 -21.01
N ASP A 292 13.13 -0.20 -22.33
CA ASP A 292 12.61 0.91 -23.14
C ASP A 292 12.00 0.31 -24.40
N ASP A 293 10.72 -0.05 -24.31
CA ASP A 293 9.97 -0.66 -25.41
C ASP A 293 8.67 0.12 -25.68
N GLU A 294 8.06 -0.14 -26.83
CA GLU A 294 6.69 0.31 -27.10
C GLU A 294 5.71 -0.35 -26.11
N ASN A 295 4.73 0.41 -25.64
CA ASN A 295 3.73 -0.12 -24.72
C ASN A 295 2.95 -1.24 -25.44
N PRO A 296 2.94 -2.49 -24.92
CA PRO A 296 2.25 -3.61 -25.57
C PRO A 296 0.74 -3.35 -25.70
N TYR A 297 0.18 -2.50 -24.85
CA TYR A 297 -1.23 -2.16 -24.86
C TYR A 297 -1.54 -0.90 -25.67
N LYS A 298 -0.60 -0.31 -26.41
CA LYS A 298 -0.83 0.94 -27.16
C LYS A 298 -2.05 0.88 -28.09
N LYS A 299 -2.34 -0.28 -28.68
CA LYS A 299 -3.50 -0.50 -29.55
C LYS A 299 -4.82 -0.69 -28.78
N VAL A 300 -4.74 -0.97 -27.48
CA VAL A 300 -5.88 -1.23 -26.59
C VAL A 300 -6.05 -0.02 -25.67
N ASN A 301 -7.11 0.76 -25.89
CA ASN A 301 -7.40 1.97 -25.09
C ASN A 301 -6.20 2.93 -24.99
N HIS A 302 -5.43 3.12 -26.08
CA HIS A 302 -4.24 3.97 -26.11
C HIS A 302 -3.16 3.61 -25.06
N GLY A 303 -3.10 2.35 -24.62
CA GLY A 303 -2.18 1.91 -23.58
C GLY A 303 -2.66 2.15 -22.15
N ARG A 304 -3.86 2.71 -21.98
CA ARG A 304 -4.46 3.06 -20.68
C ARG A 304 -5.16 1.84 -20.09
N ILE A 305 -4.40 1.13 -19.26
CA ILE A 305 -4.79 -0.11 -18.61
C ILE A 305 -5.16 0.06 -17.12
N PHE A 306 -5.04 1.29 -16.61
CA PHE A 306 -5.34 1.60 -15.21
C PHE A 306 -6.76 2.13 -15.11
N LEU A 307 -7.56 1.51 -14.23
CA LEU A 307 -8.93 1.86 -13.95
C LEU A 307 -9.02 2.49 -12.57
N ASN A 308 -9.66 3.66 -12.47
CA ASN A 308 -9.84 4.35 -11.21
C ASN A 308 -11.25 4.09 -10.67
N LEU A 309 -11.34 3.63 -9.42
CA LEU A 309 -12.59 3.56 -8.67
C LEU A 309 -12.54 4.63 -7.57
N ALA A 310 -13.07 5.81 -7.86
CA ALA A 310 -13.27 6.85 -6.86
C ALA A 310 -14.52 6.55 -6.02
N ASP A 311 -14.45 6.79 -4.71
CA ASP A 311 -15.58 6.66 -3.79
C ASP A 311 -16.46 7.91 -3.80
N HIS A 312 -15.87 9.06 -3.46
CA HIS A 312 -16.46 10.38 -3.69
C HIS A 312 -15.49 11.22 -4.51
N GLU A 313 -15.91 11.62 -5.71
CA GLU A 313 -15.12 12.50 -6.57
C GLU A 313 -15.07 13.91 -6.00
N VAL A 314 -13.89 14.52 -6.09
CA VAL A 314 -13.64 15.92 -5.71
C VAL A 314 -13.38 16.69 -6.99
N ASN A 315 -13.96 17.89 -7.08
CA ASN A 315 -13.80 18.72 -8.28
C ASN A 315 -12.32 19.03 -8.51
N TRP A 316 -11.85 18.81 -9.74
CA TRP A 316 -10.49 19.13 -10.20
C TRP A 316 -9.37 18.38 -9.46
N GLU A 317 -9.68 17.24 -8.83
CA GLU A 317 -8.69 16.41 -8.15
C GLU A 317 -8.84 14.94 -8.53
N LEU A 318 -7.71 14.27 -8.80
CA LEU A 318 -7.68 12.83 -9.03
C LEU A 318 -8.06 12.01 -7.79
N TRP A 319 -7.63 12.48 -6.62
CA TRP A 319 -7.81 11.74 -5.37
C TRP A 319 -9.13 12.11 -4.71
N GLY A 320 -10.05 11.17 -4.71
CA GLY A 320 -11.34 11.29 -4.07
C GLY A 320 -11.28 11.20 -2.54
N ILE A 321 -12.47 11.27 -1.96
CA ILE A 321 -12.71 11.19 -0.52
C ILE A 321 -13.30 9.82 -0.19
N GLY A 322 -12.70 9.14 0.79
CA GLY A 322 -13.23 7.88 1.31
C GLY A 322 -14.30 8.12 2.37
N HIS A 323 -15.18 7.16 2.60
CA HIS A 323 -16.21 7.20 3.65
C HIS A 323 -15.70 7.53 5.06
N ILE A 324 -14.42 7.29 5.37
CA ILE A 324 -13.83 7.57 6.70
C ILE A 324 -13.58 9.06 6.92
N GLU A 325 -13.17 9.78 5.87
CA GLU A 325 -12.67 11.16 6.00
C GLU A 325 -13.74 12.14 6.50
N PRO A 326 -14.99 12.14 6.00
CA PRO A 326 -16.03 13.04 6.49
C PRO A 326 -16.42 12.81 7.96
N VAL A 327 -16.21 11.60 8.48
CA VAL A 327 -16.58 11.22 9.85
C VAL A 327 -15.38 11.18 10.81
N GLU A 328 -14.18 11.49 10.33
CA GLU A 328 -12.94 11.42 11.10
C GLU A 328 -13.04 12.19 12.42
N THR A 329 -13.48 13.44 12.35
CA THR A 329 -13.59 14.34 13.51
C THR A 329 -14.57 13.77 14.54
N THR A 330 -15.74 13.32 14.11
CA THR A 330 -16.75 12.72 14.98
C THR A 330 -16.25 11.44 15.65
N ILE A 331 -15.48 10.60 14.94
CA ILE A 331 -14.90 9.39 15.53
C ILE A 331 -13.92 9.74 16.65
N VAL A 332 -13.06 10.74 16.41
CA VAL A 332 -12.10 11.22 17.42
C VAL A 332 -12.81 11.86 18.60
N GLU A 333 -13.81 12.71 18.38
CA GLU A 333 -14.61 13.32 19.45
C GLU A 333 -15.31 12.29 20.33
N ILE A 334 -15.90 11.24 19.73
CA ILE A 334 -16.53 10.15 20.49
C ILE A 334 -15.47 9.38 21.30
N ALA A 335 -14.28 9.17 20.73
CA ALA A 335 -13.18 8.53 21.46
C ALA A 335 -12.76 9.37 22.67
N ASP A 336 -12.61 10.68 22.48
CA ASP A 336 -12.25 11.64 23.52
C ASP A 336 -13.29 11.67 24.64
N LEU A 337 -14.58 11.79 24.29
CA LEU A 337 -15.69 11.75 25.24
C LEU A 337 -15.76 10.43 26.02
N ARG A 338 -15.33 9.31 25.44
CA ARG A 338 -15.28 8.01 26.15
C ARG A 338 -14.10 7.89 27.09
N ASN A 339 -13.01 8.62 26.83
CA ASN A 339 -11.79 8.58 27.64
C ASN A 339 -11.82 9.63 28.76
N GLN A 340 -12.50 10.78 28.59
CA GLN A 340 -12.68 11.85 29.59
C GLN A 340 -13.33 11.43 30.94
N PRO A 341 -14.47 10.71 30.97
CA PRO A 341 -15.08 10.31 32.25
C PRO A 341 -14.20 9.29 32.98
N LYS A 342 -13.43 8.48 32.25
CA LYS A 342 -12.51 7.49 32.83
C LYS A 342 -11.29 8.15 33.47
N THR A 343 -10.91 9.34 33.01
CA THR A 343 -9.85 10.12 33.64
C THR A 343 -10.34 10.90 34.87
N LEU A 344 -11.65 11.20 34.99
CA LEU A 344 -12.19 11.96 36.13
C LEU A 344 -12.83 11.10 37.24
N ALA A 345 -13.23 9.85 36.94
CA ALA A 345 -14.05 9.04 37.85
C ALA A 345 -13.31 8.25 38.95
N PHE A 346 -11.99 8.38 39.12
CA PHE A 346 -11.28 7.72 40.23
C PHE A 346 -10.31 8.66 40.96
N PRO A 347 -10.84 9.48 41.87
CA PRO A 347 -10.20 9.68 43.16
C PRO A 347 -11.25 9.50 44.27
N LYS A 348 -11.27 8.33 44.92
CA LYS A 348 -11.76 8.11 46.30
C LYS A 348 -11.77 6.60 46.62
N THR A 349 -10.59 6.01 46.72
CA THR A 349 -10.42 4.96 47.73
C THR A 349 -10.11 5.69 49.03
N ILE A 350 -11.15 6.20 49.68
CA ILE A 350 -11.06 6.53 51.10
C ILE A 350 -10.91 5.17 51.78
N LEU A 351 -9.69 4.87 52.22
CA LEU A 351 -9.44 3.85 53.22
C LEU A 351 -10.26 4.20 54.45
N PHE A 352 -11.47 3.66 54.56
CA PHE A 352 -12.17 3.55 55.83
C PHE A 352 -11.37 2.54 56.67
N SER A 353 -10.44 3.05 57.46
CA SER A 353 -9.93 2.33 58.61
C SER A 353 -11.12 2.02 59.52
N ARG A 354 -11.51 0.74 59.59
CA ARG A 354 -12.41 0.27 60.63
C ARG A 354 -11.70 0.49 61.98
N PRO A 355 -12.27 1.23 62.94
CA PRO A 355 -11.72 1.23 64.28
C PRO A 355 -12.07 -0.12 64.91
N VAL A 356 -11.03 -0.87 65.26
CA VAL A 356 -11.10 -2.08 66.08
C VAL A 356 -11.68 -1.65 67.44
N GLN A 357 -12.88 -2.14 67.77
CA GLN A 357 -13.40 -2.04 69.13
C GLN A 357 -12.58 -2.95 70.04
N SER A 358 -11.72 -2.36 70.86
CA SER A 358 -11.19 -2.99 72.08
C SER A 358 -11.66 -2.19 73.29
N GLY A 359 -12.26 -2.90 74.25
CA GLY A 359 -13.04 -2.32 75.33
C GLY A 359 -12.29 -1.63 76.47
N ASN A 360 -13.13 -1.13 77.38
CA ASN A 360 -12.88 -0.67 78.75
C ASN A 360 -11.98 0.57 78.95
N SER A 361 -12.60 1.70 79.27
CA SER A 361 -12.74 2.15 80.66
C SER A 361 -13.39 3.53 80.73
N ALA A 362 -14.18 3.72 81.79
CA ALA A 362 -14.96 4.91 82.09
C ALA A 362 -14.11 6.14 82.42
N ARG A 363 -14.59 7.34 82.04
CA ARG A 363 -14.70 8.48 82.96
C ARG A 363 -15.57 9.60 82.39
N TRP A 364 -16.56 9.96 83.19
CA TRP A 364 -17.35 11.18 83.10
C TRP A 364 -16.48 12.43 83.33
N MET A 365 -16.76 13.53 82.65
CA MET A 365 -17.19 14.78 83.29
C MET A 365 -17.59 15.85 82.27
N MET A 366 -18.69 16.53 82.59
CA MET A 366 -19.07 17.87 82.14
C MET A 366 -17.90 18.84 82.27
N TRP A 367 -17.76 19.76 81.32
CA TRP A 367 -18.12 21.19 81.42
C TRP A 367 -18.20 21.77 80.01
#